data_AF-A0A9D8Z183-F1
#
_entry.id   AF-A0A9D8Z183-F1
#
_cell.length_a   1.000
_cell.length_b   1.000
_cell.length_c   1.000
_cell.angle_alpha   90.00
_cell.angle_beta   90.00
_cell.angle_gamma   90.00
#
_symmetry.space_group_name_H-M   'P 1'
#
loop_
_entity.id
_entity.type
_entity.pdbx_description
1 polymer ?
#
loop_
_entity_poly.entity_id
_entity_poly.type
_entity_poly.pdbx_seq_one_letter_code
_entity_poly.pdbx_strand_id
1 'polypeptide(L)'
;MISWICGLFPNIEKRPLIQIVYTSLVSDRVDAGEFFAMVQGVSRKFASMGITGRLIFADGRFFQALEGPPLNLDPWIRDIECDPRHYSMAIVLRRSVEKRQFEG
;
A
#
# COMPACT_ATOMS: atom_id res chain seq x y z
N MET A 1 29.98 1.83 -38.05
CA MET A 1 29.47 0.45 -38.17
C MET A 1 29.95 -0.25 -36.90
N ILE A 2 29.23 -0.20 -35.77
CA ILE A 2 27.96 -0.87 -35.49
C ILE A 2 27.07 0.09 -34.66
N SER A 3 25.86 0.34 -35.18
CA SER A 3 24.69 0.88 -34.48
C SER A 3 23.94 -0.32 -33.83
N TRP A 4 22.89 -0.08 -33.04
CA TRP A 4 22.07 -1.03 -32.24
C TRP A 4 22.68 -1.32 -30.85
N ILE A 5 22.09 -0.98 -29.70
CA ILE A 5 20.67 -0.90 -29.30
C ILE A 5 20.45 0.35 -28.43
N CYS A 6 19.87 1.39 -29.04
CA CYS A 6 19.03 2.37 -28.33
C CYS A 6 17.68 1.69 -28.09
N GLY A 7 17.30 1.38 -26.84
CA GLY A 7 15.90 1.04 -26.52
C GLY A 7 15.57 -0.14 -25.58
N LEU A 8 16.52 -0.74 -24.87
CA LEU A 8 16.23 -1.86 -23.93
C LEU A 8 16.48 -1.57 -22.44
N PHE A 9 16.74 -0.33 -22.06
CA PHE A 9 16.59 0.06 -20.65
C PHE A 9 15.17 0.59 -20.45
N PRO A 10 14.26 -0.17 -19.82
CA PRO A 10 13.01 0.42 -19.38
C PRO A 10 13.35 1.63 -18.53
N ASN A 11 12.75 2.76 -18.88
CA ASN A 11 12.97 4.09 -18.33
C ASN A 11 13.33 4.08 -16.84
N ILE A 12 14.64 4.11 -16.52
CA ILE A 12 15.18 4.09 -15.14
C ILE A 12 14.78 5.37 -14.38
N GLU A 13 14.20 6.37 -15.06
CA GLU A 13 13.77 7.63 -14.46
C GLU A 13 12.43 7.56 -13.71
N LYS A 14 11.61 6.51 -13.90
CA LYS A 14 10.40 6.33 -13.08
C LYS A 14 10.72 5.51 -11.85
N ARG A 15 10.62 6.14 -10.67
CA ARG A 15 10.68 5.42 -9.38
C ARG A 15 9.69 4.24 -9.44
N PRO A 16 10.13 3.01 -9.12
CA PRO A 16 9.26 1.84 -9.19
C PRO A 16 8.04 2.08 -8.31
N LEU A 17 6.86 1.81 -8.86
CA LEU A 17 5.58 1.99 -8.18
C LEU A 17 4.88 0.63 -8.17
N ILE A 18 4.54 0.17 -6.97
CA ILE A 18 3.77 -1.05 -6.78
C ILE A 18 2.44 -0.73 -6.12
N GLN A 19 1.46 -1.59 -6.37
CA GLN A 19 0.19 -1.62 -5.69
C GLN A 19 0.09 -2.92 -4.90
N ILE A 20 -0.32 -2.82 -3.64
CA ILE A 20 -0.64 -3.95 -2.77
C ILE A 20 -2.09 -3.79 -2.31
N VAL A 21 -2.87 -4.85 -2.49
CA VAL A 21 -4.22 -4.96 -1.94
C VAL A 21 -4.22 -6.09 -0.93
N TYR A 22 -4.69 -5.81 0.28
CA TYR A 22 -4.82 -6.81 1.32
C TYR A 22 -6.18 -6.75 2.01
N THR A 23 -6.55 -7.85 2.64
CA THR A 23 -7.68 -7.94 3.56
C THR A 23 -7.23 -8.47 4.92
N SER A 24 -7.93 -8.10 5.98
CA SER A 24 -7.74 -8.64 7.34
C SER A 24 -9.02 -8.53 8.16
N LEU A 25 -9.10 -9.26 9.27
CA LEU A 25 -10.20 -9.21 10.24
C LEU A 25 -9.83 -8.29 11.41
N VAL A 26 -10.74 -7.42 11.81
CA VAL A 26 -10.55 -6.56 12.99
C VAL A 26 -10.55 -7.41 14.26
N SER A 27 -9.68 -7.06 15.21
CA SER A 27 -9.71 -7.65 16.55
C SER A 27 -10.90 -7.11 17.35
N ASP A 28 -11.53 -7.95 18.17
CA ASP A 28 -12.66 -7.59 19.04
C ASP A 28 -12.34 -6.47 20.05
N ARG A 29 -11.05 -6.12 20.19
CA ARG A 29 -10.54 -5.08 21.09
C ARG A 29 -10.41 -3.70 20.45
N VAL A 30 -10.81 -3.55 19.18
CA VAL A 30 -10.62 -2.32 18.42
C VAL A 30 -11.96 -1.63 18.22
N ASP A 31 -12.08 -0.40 18.75
CA ASP A 31 -13.18 0.48 18.40
C ASP A 31 -13.01 1.02 16.97
N ALA A 32 -14.08 0.97 16.18
CA ALA A 32 -14.04 1.39 14.79
C ALA A 32 -13.74 2.89 14.63
N GLY A 33 -14.23 3.74 15.55
CA GLY A 33 -14.00 5.18 15.54
C GLY A 33 -12.53 5.53 15.83
N GLU A 34 -11.94 4.92 16.85
CA GLU A 34 -10.51 5.06 17.15
C GLU A 34 -9.62 4.60 15.99
N PHE A 35 -10.02 3.51 15.32
CA PHE A 35 -9.32 3.00 14.15
C PHE A 35 -9.35 4.00 12.98
N PHE A 36 -10.50 4.61 12.67
CA PHE A 36 -10.58 5.62 11.61
C PHE A 36 -9.75 6.88 11.92
N ALA A 37 -9.75 7.34 13.17
CA ALA A 37 -8.91 8.47 13.59
C ALA A 37 -7.41 8.15 13.40
N MET A 38 -7.01 6.92 13.70
CA MET A 38 -5.66 6.42 13.52
C MET A 38 -5.27 6.37 12.03
N VAL A 39 -6.14 5.85 11.16
CA VAL A 39 -5.95 5.85 9.70
C VAL A 39 -5.75 7.26 9.15
N GLN A 40 -6.53 8.25 9.64
CA GLN A 40 -6.33 9.65 9.25
C GLN A 40 -4.95 10.19 9.68
N GLY A 41 -4.46 9.80 10.86
CA GLY A 41 -3.11 10.13 11.31
C GLY A 41 -2.03 9.54 10.40
N VAL A 42 -2.25 8.31 9.96
CA VAL A 42 -1.37 7.57 9.05
C VAL A 42 -1.35 8.17 7.65
N SER A 43 -2.48 8.68 7.14
CA SER A 43 -2.55 9.35 5.82
C SER A 43 -1.58 10.52 5.68
N ARG A 44 -1.36 11.30 6.74
CA ARG A 44 -0.36 12.39 6.74
C ARG A 44 1.07 11.87 6.61
N LYS A 45 1.39 10.78 7.30
CA LYS A 45 2.70 10.11 7.20
C LYS A 45 2.93 9.54 5.80
N PHE A 46 1.88 8.97 5.19
CA PHE A 46 1.95 8.35 3.87
C PHE A 46 2.34 9.32 2.77
N ALA A 47 1.82 10.55 2.79
CA ALA A 47 2.18 11.57 1.81
C ALA A 47 3.71 11.79 1.77
N SER A 48 4.36 11.91 2.93
CA SER A 48 5.82 12.09 3.03
C SER A 48 6.62 10.88 2.52
N MET A 49 6.05 9.68 2.58
CA MET A 49 6.63 8.43 2.10
C MET A 49 6.28 8.13 0.63
N GLY A 50 5.53 9.02 -0.03
CA GLY A 50 5.03 8.76 -1.38
C GLY A 50 4.10 7.55 -1.44
N ILE A 51 3.32 7.33 -0.38
CA ILE A 51 2.29 6.29 -0.33
C ILE A 51 0.92 6.95 -0.52
N THR A 52 0.10 6.39 -1.40
CA THR A 52 -1.32 6.74 -1.54
C THR A 52 -2.16 5.49 -1.35
N GLY A 53 -3.46 5.63 -1.09
CA GLY A 53 -4.30 4.47 -0.93
C GLY A 53 -5.74 4.75 -0.58
N ARG A 54 -6.48 3.66 -0.38
CA ARG A 54 -7.86 3.62 0.08
C ARG A 54 -8.02 2.51 1.09
N LEU A 55 -8.87 2.76 2.08
CA LEU A 55 -9.24 1.79 3.09
C LEU A 55 -10.76 1.71 3.17
N ILE A 56 -11.27 0.49 3.14
CA ILE A 56 -12.67 0.18 3.35
C ILE A 56 -12.75 -0.68 4.61
N PHE A 57 -13.73 -0.39 5.46
CA PHE A 57 -14.09 -1.22 6.59
C PHE A 57 -15.57 -1.61 6.46
N ALA A 58 -15.83 -2.92 6.42
CA ALA A 58 -17.18 -3.47 6.33
C ALA A 58 -17.20 -4.85 7.00
N ASP A 59 -18.26 -5.14 7.78
CA ASP A 59 -18.49 -6.44 8.41
C ASP A 59 -17.27 -7.01 9.16
N GLY A 60 -16.60 -6.15 9.95
CA GLY A 60 -15.42 -6.54 10.72
C GLY A 60 -14.17 -6.83 9.88
N ARG A 61 -14.16 -6.45 8.60
CA ARG A 61 -13.03 -6.65 7.69
C ARG A 61 -12.46 -5.35 7.18
N PHE A 62 -11.14 -5.29 7.14
CA PHE A 62 -10.42 -4.28 6.39
C PHE A 62 -10.17 -4.77 4.97
N PHE A 63 -10.32 -3.86 4.01
CA PHE A 63 -9.85 -3.99 2.64
C PHE A 63 -9.05 -2.73 2.33
N GLN A 64 -7.74 -2.88 2.18
CA GLN A 64 -6.86 -1.75 1.90
C GLN A 64 -6.12 -1.95 0.60
N ALA A 65 -6.11 -0.90 -0.22
CA ALA A 65 -5.27 -0.79 -1.40
C ALA A 65 -4.27 0.34 -1.16
N LEU A 66 -2.98 0.03 -1.28
CA LEU A 66 -1.88 0.99 -1.12
C LEU A 66 -1.00 1.01 -2.37
N GLU A 67 -0.50 2.18 -2.72
CA GLU A 67 0.39 2.42 -3.86
C GLU A 67 1.60 3.23 -3.42
N GLY A 68 2.79 2.79 -3.78
CA GLY A 68 4.00 3.54 -3.45
C GLY A 68 5.30 2.88 -3.89
N PRO A 69 6.44 3.52 -3.60
CA PRO A 69 7.75 2.92 -3.80
C PRO A 69 7.87 1.61 -3.00
N PRO A 70 8.36 0.51 -3.59
CA PRO A 70 8.58 -0.76 -2.87
C PRO A 70 9.39 -0.60 -1.59
N LEU A 71 10.41 0.26 -1.62
CA LEU A 71 11.28 0.58 -0.48
C LEU A 71 10.52 1.11 0.75
N ASN A 72 9.39 1.79 0.52
CA ASN A 72 8.56 2.34 1.60
C ASN A 72 7.34 1.44 1.89
N LEU A 73 6.80 0.79 0.85
CA LEU A 73 5.57 0.01 0.98
C LEU A 73 5.83 -1.38 1.59
N ASP A 74 6.92 -2.05 1.26
CA ASP A 74 7.21 -3.39 1.77
C ASP A 74 7.45 -3.41 3.30
N PRO A 75 8.24 -2.48 3.89
CA PRO A 75 8.36 -2.42 5.35
C PRO A 75 7.03 -2.12 6.02
N TRP A 76 6.24 -1.22 5.44
CA TRP A 76 4.94 -0.85 5.97
C TRP A 76 3.95 -2.03 5.99
N ILE A 77 3.96 -2.86 4.94
CA ILE A 77 3.13 -4.07 4.90
C ILE A 77 3.55 -5.09 5.97
N ARG A 78 4.86 -5.21 6.26
CA ARG A 78 5.33 -6.08 7.36
C ARG A 78 4.89 -5.56 8.73
N ASP A 79 4.96 -4.24 8.93
CA ASP A 79 4.49 -3.61 10.18
C ASP A 79 2.98 -3.86 10.38
N ILE A 80 2.19 -3.74 9.31
CA ILE A 80 0.75 -4.05 9.34
C ILE A 80 0.52 -5.54 9.60
N GLU A 81 1.26 -6.44 8.98
CA GLU A 81 1.08 -7.89 9.17
C GLU A 81 1.21 -8.32 10.64
N CYS A 82 2.06 -7.63 11.41
CA CYS A 82 2.25 -7.85 12.84
C CYS A 82 1.37 -7.00 13.76
N ASP A 83 0.48 -6.17 13.20
CA ASP A 83 -0.34 -5.25 13.99
C ASP A 83 -1.43 -6.00 14.79
N PRO A 84 -1.42 -5.93 16.13
CA PRO A 84 -2.35 -6.71 16.97
C PRO A 84 -3.81 -6.26 16.85
N ARG A 85 -4.08 -5.15 16.16
CA ARG A 85 -5.43 -4.61 15.96
C ARG A 85 -6.21 -5.38 14.90
N HIS A 86 -5.55 -6.22 14.12
CA HIS A 86 -6.22 -7.12 13.18
C HIS A 86 -5.51 -8.48 13.13
N TYR A 87 -6.13 -9.43 12.46
CA TYR A 87 -5.58 -10.77 12.28
C TYR A 87 -6.03 -11.35 10.93
N SER A 88 -5.51 -12.54 10.59
CA SER A 88 -5.81 -13.23 9.32
C SER A 88 -5.60 -12.34 8.10
N MET A 89 -4.48 -11.60 8.07
CA MET A 89 -4.14 -10.77 6.93
C MET A 89 -3.80 -11.63 5.70
N ALA A 90 -4.33 -11.25 4.55
CA ALA A 90 -4.04 -11.90 3.27
C ALA A 90 -3.80 -10.85 2.19
N ILE A 91 -2.69 -10.99 1.46
CA ILE A 91 -2.44 -10.20 0.24
C ILE A 91 -3.30 -10.79 -0.88
N VAL A 92 -4.21 -9.97 -1.40
CA VAL A 92 -5.10 -10.31 -2.51
C VAL A 92 -4.43 -10.01 -3.85
N LEU A 93 -3.64 -8.94 -3.90
CA LEU A 93 -2.96 -8.49 -5.11
C LEU A 93 -1.63 -7.82 -4.75
N ARG A 94 -0.58 -8.14 -5.52
CA ARG A 94 0.65 -7.37 -5.56
C ARG A 94 1.09 -7.24 -7.02
N ARG A 95 1.23 -6.01 -7.52
CA ARG A 95 1.64 -5.75 -8.91
C ARG A 95 2.42 -4.46 -9.05
N SER A 96 3.24 -4.37 -10.09
CA SER A 96 3.79 -3.11 -10.57
C SER A 96 2.70 -2.31 -11.28
N VAL A 97 2.71 -0.98 -11.14
CA VAL A 97 1.77 -0.07 -11.81
C VAL A 97 2.51 1.12 -12.41
N GLU A 98 2.07 1.60 -13.57
CA GLU A 98 2.75 2.70 -14.28
C GLU A 98 2.41 4.09 -13.75
N LYS A 99 1.24 4.22 -13.11
CA LYS A 99 0.70 5.43 -12.50
C LYS A 99 -0.16 5.07 -11.29
N ARG A 100 -0.31 6.02 -10.37
CA ARG A 100 -1.22 5.88 -9.22
C ARG A 100 -2.67 5.80 -9.71
N GLN A 101 -3.45 4.97 -9.05
CA GLN A 101 -4.90 4.85 -9.25
C GLN A 101 -5.66 5.56 -8.13
N PHE A 102 -5.00 5.83 -7.00
CA PHE A 102 -5.56 6.57 -5.88
C PHE A 102 -4.87 7.93 -5.75
N GLU A 103 -5.62 8.99 -6.00
CA GLU A 103 -5.21 10.35 -5.66
C GLU A 103 -5.45 10.60 -4.17
N GLY A 104 -4.50 11.28 -3.53
CA GLY A 104 -4.56 11.63 -2.10
C GLY A 104 -5.45 12.82 -1.86
#